data_AF-A0A9P5YBF8-F1
#
_entry.id   AF-A0A9P5YBF8-F1
#
_cell.length_a   1.000
_cell.length_b   1.000
_cell.length_c   1.000
_cell.angle_alpha   90.00
_cell.angle_beta   90.00
_cell.angle_gamma   90.00
#
_symmetry.space_group_name_H-M   'P 1'
#
loop_
_entity.id
_entity.type
_entity.pdbx_description
1 polymer ?
#
loop_
_entity_poly.entity_id
_entity_poly.type
_entity_poly.pdbx_seq_one_letter_code
_entity_poly.pdbx_strand_id
1 'polypeptide(L)'
;MSSLISSVAMPGAIASARGFPSSRSFDDRIPVYDGRASYGRKFTFSDSDFQELSTWPLYRRGVGEIDPETVISVGHTIGTYQGLNGGRFLSTNIHFVIVLGKPAIGFN
;
A
#
# COMPACT_ATOMS: atom_id res chain seq x y z
N MET A 1 -3.06 -26.72 34.95
CA MET A 1 -3.72 -26.30 33.70
C MET A 1 -3.75 -24.78 33.68
N SER A 2 -2.79 -24.15 33.00
CA SER A 2 -2.80 -22.71 32.73
C SER A 2 -2.08 -22.49 31.41
N SER A 3 -2.84 -22.07 30.40
CA SER A 3 -2.37 -21.81 29.04
C SER A 3 -1.91 -20.35 28.96
N LEU A 4 -0.60 -20.13 28.90
CA LEU A 4 -0.03 -18.83 28.54
C LEU A 4 -0.10 -18.68 27.02
N ILE A 5 -1.04 -17.86 26.55
CA ILE A 5 -1.04 -17.37 25.17
C ILE A 5 0.12 -16.39 25.07
N SER A 6 1.24 -16.88 24.54
CA SER A 6 2.37 -16.05 24.11
C SER A 6 1.90 -15.17 22.95
N SER A 7 1.72 -13.87 23.19
CA SER A 7 1.52 -12.91 22.11
C SER A 7 2.85 -12.77 21.37
N VAL A 8 2.98 -13.52 20.28
CA VAL A 8 4.06 -13.32 19.31
C VAL A 8 3.82 -11.96 18.65
N ALA A 9 4.55 -10.95 19.11
CA ALA A 9 4.65 -9.67 18.43
C ALA A 9 5.25 -9.94 17.04
N MET A 10 4.46 -9.69 16.00
CA MET A 10 4.91 -9.74 14.61
C MET A 10 6.01 -8.68 14.42
N PRO A 11 7.24 -9.05 14.01
CA PRO A 11 8.26 -8.08 13.66
C PRO A 11 7.90 -7.48 12.29
N GLY A 12 7.09 -6.42 12.31
CA GLY A 12 6.66 -5.77 11.07
C GLY A 12 5.95 -4.43 11.23
N ALA A 13 5.80 -3.93 12.46
CA ALA A 13 5.16 -2.64 12.72
C ALA A 13 6.16 -1.67 13.35
N ILE A 14 6.98 -1.03 12.51
CA ILE A 14 7.54 0.28 12.84
C ILE A 14 6.92 1.27 11.86
N ALA A 15 5.74 1.76 12.22
CA ALA A 15 5.24 3.02 11.69
C ALA A 15 6.11 4.14 12.30
N SER A 16 7.03 4.67 11.51
CA SER A 16 7.70 5.94 11.77
C SER A 16 7.39 6.87 10.61
N ALA A 17 6.87 8.06 10.93
CA ALA A 17 6.40 9.08 10.00
C ALA A 17 7.54 9.77 9.20
N ARG A 18 8.48 9.01 8.61
CA ARG A 18 9.52 9.53 7.72
C ARG A 18 9.78 8.58 6.54
N GLY A 19 8.99 8.80 5.49
CA GLY A 19 9.28 8.32 4.14
C GLY A 19 9.04 6.81 3.96
N PHE A 20 8.24 6.47 2.96
CA PHE A 20 8.27 5.12 2.41
C PHE A 20 9.74 4.74 2.11
N PRO A 21 10.17 3.52 2.44
CA PRO A 21 11.56 3.11 2.21
C PRO A 21 11.92 3.29 0.74
N SER A 22 13.19 3.54 0.39
CA SER A 22 13.56 3.70 -1.03
C SER A 22 13.35 2.42 -1.86
N SER A 23 13.31 1.27 -1.19
CA SER A 23 13.01 -0.05 -1.77
C SER A 23 12.37 -0.97 -0.73
N ARG A 24 11.43 -1.80 -1.15
CA ARG A 24 10.89 -2.93 -0.40
C ARG A 24 11.44 -4.28 -0.87
N SER A 25 11.55 -5.22 0.06
CA SER A 25 11.88 -6.62 -0.19
C SER A 25 10.71 -7.35 -0.82
N PHE A 26 10.98 -8.49 -1.46
CA PHE A 26 9.93 -9.28 -2.14
C PHE A 26 8.85 -9.79 -1.18
N ASP A 27 9.22 -10.11 0.06
CA ASP A 27 8.29 -10.61 1.09
C ASP A 27 7.57 -9.49 1.86
N ASP A 28 7.89 -8.22 1.59
CA ASP A 28 7.27 -7.10 2.28
C ASP A 28 5.82 -6.94 1.83
N ARG A 29 4.90 -6.94 2.80
CA ARG A 29 3.50 -6.63 2.51
C ARG A 29 3.33 -5.17 2.15
N ILE A 30 2.69 -4.93 1.01
CA ILE A 30 2.32 -3.60 0.56
C ILE A 30 1.04 -3.15 1.27
N PRO A 31 1.04 -2.02 2.00
CA PRO A 31 -0.17 -1.51 2.60
C PRO A 31 -1.14 -1.03 1.51
N VAL A 32 -2.40 -1.46 1.63
CA VAL A 32 -3.51 -1.01 0.80
C VAL A 32 -4.42 -0.17 1.68
N TYR A 33 -4.48 1.14 1.43
CA TYR A 33 -5.30 2.09 2.16
C TYR A 33 -6.67 2.27 1.50
N ASP A 34 -7.70 2.48 2.29
CA ASP A 34 -9.05 2.77 1.79
C ASP A 34 -9.23 4.29 1.63
N GLY A 35 -9.12 4.77 0.40
CA GLY A 35 -9.30 6.18 0.03
C GLY A 35 -10.73 6.55 -0.37
N ARG A 36 -11.70 5.64 -0.16
CA ARG A 36 -13.11 5.87 -0.45
C ARG A 36 -13.76 6.59 0.72
N ALA A 37 -14.49 7.67 0.43
CA ALA A 37 -15.21 8.44 1.43
C ALA A 37 -16.21 7.60 2.25
N SER A 38 -16.79 6.54 1.66
CA SER A 38 -17.76 5.65 2.31
C SER A 38 -17.17 4.69 3.34
N TYR A 39 -15.84 4.51 3.36
CA TYR A 39 -15.16 3.55 4.23
C TYR A 39 -14.05 4.18 5.10
N GLY A 40 -13.81 5.47 4.92
CA GLY A 40 -12.73 6.15 5.63
C GLY A 40 -12.59 7.60 5.20
N ARG A 41 -11.48 7.90 4.55
CA ARG A 41 -11.07 9.26 4.20
C ARG A 41 -10.99 9.39 2.68
N LYS A 42 -11.63 10.41 2.13
CA LYS A 42 -11.60 10.68 0.69
C LYS A 42 -10.19 11.08 0.28
N PHE A 43 -9.57 10.29 -0.58
CA PHE A 43 -8.28 10.66 -1.16
C PHE A 43 -8.43 11.78 -2.19
N THR A 44 -7.65 12.85 -2.02
CA THR A 44 -7.70 14.07 -2.83
C THR A 44 -6.37 14.43 -3.48
N PHE A 45 -5.33 13.61 -3.26
CA PHE A 45 -3.95 13.87 -3.69
C PHE A 45 -3.35 15.14 -3.02
N SER A 46 -3.85 15.53 -1.86
CA SER A 46 -3.28 16.63 -1.09
C SER A 46 -2.01 16.18 -0.35
N ASP A 47 -1.10 17.11 -0.07
CA ASP A 47 0.09 16.82 0.75
C ASP A 47 -0.29 16.22 2.11
N SER A 48 -1.39 16.68 2.72
CA SER A 48 -1.91 16.13 3.97
C SER A 48 -2.33 14.66 3.86
N ASP A 49 -2.86 14.23 2.70
CA ASP A 49 -3.22 12.83 2.51
C ASP A 49 -1.98 11.93 2.58
N PHE A 50 -0.86 12.37 2.01
CA PHE A 50 0.39 11.62 2.05
C PHE A 50 1.10 11.68 3.41
N GLN A 51 1.07 12.83 4.08
CA GLN A 51 1.67 13.00 5.41
C GLN A 51 0.99 12.11 6.46
N GLU A 52 -0.33 11.92 6.33
CA GLU A 52 -1.13 11.17 7.29
C GLU A 52 -1.43 9.75 6.81
N LEU A 53 -0.93 9.31 5.66
CA LEU A 53 -1.34 8.07 5.00
C LEU A 53 -1.20 6.83 5.88
N SER A 54 -0.16 6.77 6.73
CA SER A 54 0.04 5.65 7.67
C SER A 54 -1.06 5.50 8.72
N THR A 55 -1.88 6.54 8.92
CA THR A 55 -3.00 6.55 9.87
C THR A 55 -4.32 6.13 9.23
N TRP A 56 -4.34 5.95 7.90
CA TRP A 56 -5.56 5.65 7.16
C TRP A 56 -6.01 4.21 7.40
N PRO A 57 -7.33 3.95 7.33
CA PRO A 57 -7.83 2.59 7.40
C PRO A 57 -7.27 1.75 6.26
N LEU A 58 -6.82 0.53 6.58
CA LEU A 58 -6.42 -0.44 5.57
C LEU A 58 -7.65 -1.05 4.90
N TYR A 59 -7.64 -1.15 3.58
CA TYR A 59 -8.64 -1.87 2.81
C TYR A 59 -8.73 -3.32 3.31
N ARG A 60 -9.94 -3.79 3.60
CA ARG A 60 -10.21 -5.11 4.20
C ARG A 60 -9.35 -5.40 5.43
N ARG A 61 -9.01 -4.39 6.24
CA ARG A 61 -8.13 -4.52 7.43
C ARG A 61 -6.74 -5.07 7.10
N GLY A 62 -6.25 -4.86 5.88
CA GLY A 62 -4.94 -5.33 5.42
C GLY A 62 -4.87 -6.80 5.08
N VAL A 63 -6.02 -7.46 4.86
CA VAL A 63 -6.09 -8.87 4.44
C VAL A 63 -6.90 -9.04 3.16
N GLY A 64 -6.49 -10.01 2.35
CA GLY A 64 -7.16 -10.36 1.10
C GLY A 64 -6.73 -9.51 -0.10
N GLU A 65 -7.26 -9.87 -1.26
CA GLU A 65 -6.93 -9.24 -2.54
C GLU A 65 -7.82 -8.02 -2.81
N ILE A 66 -7.32 -7.15 -3.68
CA ILE A 66 -8.10 -6.02 -4.23
C ILE A 66 -9.10 -6.60 -5.23
N ASP A 67 -10.38 -6.22 -5.11
CA ASP A 67 -11.40 -6.72 -6.01
C ASP A 67 -11.10 -6.33 -7.47
N PRO A 68 -11.37 -7.23 -8.43
CA PRO A 68 -11.34 -6.87 -9.84
C PRO A 68 -12.16 -5.62 -10.12
N GLU A 69 -11.67 -4.82 -11.07
CA GLU A 69 -12.28 -3.57 -11.52
C GLU A 69 -12.25 -2.44 -10.47
N THR A 70 -11.52 -2.59 -9.37
CA THR A 70 -11.29 -1.49 -8.43
C THR A 70 -10.35 -0.46 -9.05
N VAL A 71 -10.75 0.80 -9.03
CA VAL A 71 -9.88 1.94 -9.35
C VAL A 71 -8.96 2.19 -8.15
N ILE A 72 -7.66 2.18 -8.41
CA ILE A 72 -6.62 2.37 -7.41
C ILE A 72 -5.62 3.45 -7.84
N SER A 73 -4.94 4.04 -6.85
CA SER A 73 -3.68 4.76 -7.04
C SER A 73 -2.54 3.95 -6.45
N VAL A 74 -1.37 3.94 -7.10
CA VAL A 74 -0.19 3.17 -6.69
C VAL A 74 0.99 4.11 -6.50
N GLY A 75 1.50 4.19 -5.28
CA GLY A 75 2.73 4.91 -4.97
C GLY A 75 3.95 4.04 -5.28
N HIS A 76 4.83 4.52 -6.16
CA HIS A 76 6.03 3.78 -6.56
C HIS A 76 7.28 4.65 -6.54
N THR A 77 8.44 4.05 -6.27
CA THR A 77 9.75 4.64 -6.60
C THR A 77 10.21 4.10 -7.95
N ILE A 78 10.65 5.00 -8.82
CA ILE A 78 11.27 4.65 -10.10
C ILE A 78 12.79 4.66 -9.92
N GLY A 79 13.43 3.56 -10.31
CA GLY A 79 14.88 3.43 -10.34
C GLY A 79 15.35 3.02 -11.73
N THR A 80 16.58 3.39 -12.07
CA THR A 80 17.26 2.91 -13.28
C THR A 80 18.53 2.18 -12.89
N TYR A 81 18.86 1.09 -13.57
CA TYR A 81 20.11 0.35 -13.36
C TYR A 81 20.70 -0.11 -14.68
N GLN A 82 22.01 -0.37 -14.68
CA GLN A 82 22.71 -0.93 -15.82
C GLN A 82 22.86 -2.44 -15.61
N GLY A 83 22.39 -3.23 -16.58
CA GLY A 83 22.55 -4.68 -16.56
C GLY A 83 23.93 -5.11 -17.07
N LEU A 84 24.25 -6.39 -16.87
CA LEU A 84 25.57 -6.97 -17.17
C LEU A 84 26.01 -6.79 -18.64
N ASN A 85 25.06 -6.70 -19.57
CA ASN A 85 25.33 -6.52 -21.00
C ASN A 85 25.30 -5.04 -21.46
N GLY A 86 25.44 -4.10 -20.53
CA GLY A 86 25.43 -2.66 -20.82
C GLY A 86 24.04 -2.05 -21.08
N GLY A 87 22.98 -2.86 -21.12
CA GLY A 87 21.60 -2.41 -21.24
C GLY A 87 21.17 -1.57 -20.04
N ARG A 88 20.34 -0.53 -20.27
CA ARG A 88 19.73 0.27 -19.22
C ARG A 88 18.31 -0.19 -18.98
N PHE A 89 17.97 -0.42 -17.72
CA PHE A 89 16.69 -0.98 -17.31
C PHE A 89 15.99 -0.03 -16.35
N LEU A 90 14.66 -0.02 -16.45
CA LEU A 90 13.77 0.65 -15.52
C LEU A 90 13.28 -0.37 -14.49
N SER A 91 13.25 0.03 -13.22
CA SER A 91 12.66 -0.73 -12.13
C SER A 91 11.65 0.14 -11.40
N THR A 92 10.53 -0.46 -11.00
CA THR A 92 9.49 0.18 -10.19
C THR A 92 9.30 -0.61 -8.91
N ASN A 93 9.41 0.05 -7.76
CA ASN A 93 9.14 -0.56 -6.46
C ASN A 93 7.87 0.05 -5.87
N ILE A 94 6.88 -0.79 -5.57
CA ILE A 94 5.58 -0.35 -5.04
C ILE A 94 5.69 -0.13 -3.53
N HIS A 95 5.20 0.99 -3.04
CA HIS A 95 5.24 1.36 -1.61
C HIS A 95 3.91 1.26 -0.90
N PHE A 96 2.84 1.63 -1.59
CA PHE A 96 1.48 1.61 -1.08
C PHE A 96 0.49 1.62 -2.23
N VAL A 97 -0.73 1.20 -1.93
CA VAL A 97 -1.89 1.29 -2.82
C VAL A 97 -3.00 2.05 -2.10
N ILE A 98 -3.78 2.85 -2.84
CA ILE A 98 -4.95 3.56 -2.32
C ILE A 98 -6.15 3.17 -3.17
N VAL A 99 -7.18 2.60 -2.53
CA VAL A 99 -8.44 2.25 -3.19
C VAL A 99 -9.28 3.52 -3.36
N LEU A 100 -9.69 3.83 -4.58
CA LEU A 100 -10.45 5.05 -4.91
C LEU A 100 -11.93 4.76 -5.17
N GLY A 101 -12.28 3.56 -5.63
CA GLY A 101 -13.66 3.18 -5.88
C GLY A 101 -13.77 1.94 -6.76
N LYS A 102 -14.99 1.40 -6.90
CA LYS A 102 -15.32 0.42 -7.95
C LYS A 102 -16.29 1.10 -8.93
N PRO A 103 -16.00 1.17 -10.23
CA PRO A 103 -16.95 1.64 -11.22
C PRO A 103 -18.21 0.78 -11.12
N ALA A 104 -19.39 1.40 -11.10
CA ALA A 104 -20.61 0.65 -11.24
C ALA A 104 -20.60 0.00 -12.63
N ILE A 105 -20.60 -1.33 -12.70
CA ILE A 105 -20.89 -2.02 -13.96
C ILE A 105 -22.39 -1.85 -14.16
N GLY A 106 -22.76 -0.82 -14.92
CA GLY A 106 -24.16 -0.50 -15.19
C GLY A 106 -24.23 0.34 -16.46
N PHE A 107 -24.14 -0.32 -17.61
CA PHE A 107 -24.76 0.23 -18.81
C PHE A 107 -26.25 -0.08 -18.69
N ASN A 108 -27.05 0.95 -18.43
CA ASN A 108 -28.49 0.94 -18.68
C ASN A 108 -28.76 0.96 -20.18
#